data_AF-A0A3M0JII0-F1
#
_entry.id   AF-A0A3M0JII0-F1
#
_cell.length_a   1.000
_cell.length_b   1.000
_cell.length_c   1.000
_cell.angle_alpha   90.00
_cell.angle_beta   90.00
_cell.angle_gamma   90.00
#
_symmetry.space_group_name_H-M   'P 1'
#
loop_
_entity.id
_entity.type
_entity.pdbx_description
1 polymer ?
#
loop_
_entity_poly.entity_id
_entity_poly.type
_entity_poly.pdbx_seq_one_letter_code
_entity_poly.pdbx_strand_id
1 'polypeptide(L)'
;MDSISQVIHDCETCAAIKQAKQVKPLWYGGRWSKYKYGEAWQIDYITLPQTRQGKRYVLTMVEATTGWLETYPVPHATARNTILGLEKQILWRHGTPERIESDNGTHFKNSLINTWAREHGIEWVYHIPYHAPAAGKVERCNGLLKTTLKALGGGDFQELGE
;
A
#
# COMPACT_ATOMS: atom_id res chain seq x y z
N MET A 1 -37.19 14.27 -2.74
CA MET A 1 -35.96 14.12 -3.55
C MET A 1 -34.83 14.67 -2.71
N ASP A 2 -34.12 13.80 -2.00
CA ASP A 2 -33.04 14.26 -1.13
C ASP A 2 -31.92 14.87 -1.97
N SER A 3 -31.49 16.06 -1.60
CA SER A 3 -30.34 16.71 -2.22
C SER A 3 -29.14 15.77 -2.11
N ILE A 4 -28.34 15.66 -3.17
CA ILE A 4 -27.10 14.85 -3.19
C ILE A 4 -26.22 15.18 -1.96
N SER A 5 -26.25 16.43 -1.50
CA SER A 5 -25.53 16.86 -0.29
C SER A 5 -26.04 16.21 1.00
N GLN A 6 -27.35 15.98 1.11
CA GLN A 6 -27.98 15.34 2.28
C GLN A 6 -27.56 13.86 2.34
N VAL A 7 -27.66 13.16 1.20
CA VAL A 7 -27.26 11.76 1.06
C VAL A 7 -25.77 11.54 1.41
N ILE A 8 -24.90 12.45 0.97
CA ILE A 8 -23.46 12.39 1.28
C ILE A 8 -23.15 12.72 2.75
N HIS A 9 -23.99 13.51 3.42
CA HIS A 9 -23.82 13.85 4.83
C HIS A 9 -24.24 12.69 5.74
N ASP A 10 -25.34 12.02 5.40
CA ASP A 10 -25.94 10.98 6.22
C ASP A 10 -25.38 9.58 5.93
N CYS A 11 -24.58 9.44 4.87
CA CYS A 11 -23.89 8.19 4.54
C CYS A 11 -22.70 7.95 5.48
N GLU A 12 -22.81 6.95 6.35
CA GLU A 12 -21.75 6.51 7.28
C GLU A 12 -20.44 6.17 6.56
N THR A 13 -20.51 5.52 5.39
CA THR A 13 -19.34 5.25 4.54
C THR A 13 -18.67 6.53 4.06
N CYS A 14 -19.46 7.53 3.63
CA CYS A 14 -18.94 8.83 3.21
C CYS A 14 -18.34 9.60 4.39
N ALA A 15 -18.94 9.52 5.58
CA ALA A 15 -18.42 10.12 6.80
C ALA A 15 -17.07 9.50 7.20
N ALA A 16 -16.95 8.17 7.18
CA ALA A 16 -15.70 7.45 7.45
C ALA A 16 -14.59 7.82 6.45
N ILE A 17 -14.91 7.91 5.16
CA ILE A 17 -13.97 8.34 4.12
C ILE A 17 -13.57 9.82 4.29
N LYS A 18 -14.51 10.71 4.66
CA LYS A 18 -14.25 12.13 4.89
C LYS A 18 -13.32 12.37 6.08
N GLN A 19 -13.50 11.66 7.19
CA GLN A 19 -12.57 11.72 8.33
C GLN A 19 -11.15 11.31 7.93
N ALA A 20 -11.02 10.28 7.08
CA ALA A 20 -9.72 9.84 6.56
C ALA A 20 -9.06 10.90 5.66
N LYS A 21 -9.85 11.74 4.97
CA LYS A 21 -9.37 12.85 4.12
C LYS A 21 -9.02 14.13 4.89
N GLN A 22 -9.57 14.36 6.09
CA GLN A 22 -9.39 15.59 6.88
C GLN A 22 -8.02 15.74 7.59
N VAL A 23 -7.01 14.97 7.20
CA VAL A 23 -5.69 15.04 7.81
C VAL A 23 -4.90 16.19 7.19
N LYS A 24 -4.42 17.13 8.03
CA LYS A 24 -3.75 18.39 7.63
C LYS A 24 -2.70 18.18 6.51
N PRO A 25 -2.58 19.12 5.56
CA PRO A 25 -1.53 19.08 4.55
C PRO A 25 -0.19 19.38 5.24
N LEU A 26 0.57 18.33 5.55
CA LEU A 26 1.96 18.48 5.94
C LEU A 26 2.82 18.42 4.67
N TRP A 27 3.37 19.57 4.32
CA TRP A 27 4.41 19.73 3.31
C TRP A 27 5.69 19.03 3.80
N TYR A 28 5.83 17.73 3.52
CA TYR A 28 7.08 17.00 3.70
C TYR A 28 7.81 16.88 2.35
N GLY A 29 8.31 18.01 1.87
CA GLY A 29 9.27 18.05 0.77
C GLY A 29 10.68 17.80 1.30
N GLY A 30 11.41 16.85 0.73
CA GLY A 30 12.85 16.71 1.00
C GLY A 30 13.46 15.38 0.57
N ARG A 31 12.99 14.24 1.12
CA ARG A 31 13.64 12.94 0.88
C ARG A 31 13.37 12.37 -0.52
N TRP A 32 12.13 12.53 -0.99
CA TRP A 32 11.64 11.91 -2.22
C TRP A 32 11.68 12.84 -3.44
N SER A 33 11.91 14.14 -3.24
CA SER A 33 11.99 15.14 -4.31
C SER A 33 13.19 14.95 -5.24
N LYS A 34 14.14 14.07 -4.89
CA LYS A 34 15.30 13.75 -5.73
C LYS A 34 15.05 12.65 -6.76
N TYR A 35 14.01 11.84 -6.59
CA TYR A 35 13.72 10.73 -7.51
C TYR A 35 12.79 11.19 -8.63
N LYS A 36 12.93 10.58 -9.80
CA LYS A 36 11.96 10.66 -10.88
C LYS A 36 10.88 9.59 -10.71
N TYR A 37 9.80 9.75 -11.46
CA TYR A 37 8.72 8.79 -11.50
C TYR A 37 9.25 7.38 -11.76
N GLY A 38 8.84 6.42 -10.92
CA GLY A 38 9.17 5.01 -11.07
C GLY A 38 10.54 4.60 -10.49
N GLU A 39 11.42 5.56 -10.19
CA GLU A 39 12.76 5.26 -9.65
C GLU A 39 12.70 4.75 -8.20
N ALA A 40 11.69 5.13 -7.42
CA ALA A 40 11.58 4.67 -6.03
C ALA A 40 10.15 4.33 -5.58
N TRP A 41 10.07 3.22 -4.84
CA TRP A 41 8.82 2.67 -4.33
C TRP A 41 8.93 2.32 -2.86
N GLN A 42 7.83 2.45 -2.14
CA GLN A 42 7.70 1.92 -0.79
C GLN A 42 6.61 0.86 -0.76
N ILE A 43 6.88 -0.25 -0.07
CA ILE A 43 5.99 -1.40 -0.03
C ILE A 43 5.61 -1.78 1.41
N ASP A 44 4.40 -2.32 1.55
CA ASP A 44 3.86 -2.78 2.83
C ASP A 44 2.87 -3.93 2.59
N TYR A 45 2.56 -4.70 3.62
CA TYR A 45 1.44 -5.64 3.61
C TYR A 45 0.31 -5.13 4.48
N ILE A 46 -0.90 -5.20 3.92
CA ILE A 46 -2.12 -5.02 4.69
C ILE A 46 -2.86 -6.35 4.83
N THR A 47 -3.39 -6.60 6.01
CA THR A 47 -4.23 -7.77 6.29
C THR A 47 -5.69 -7.35 6.15
N LEU A 48 -6.46 -8.11 5.38
CA LEU A 48 -7.89 -7.96 5.17
C LEU A 48 -8.62 -9.23 5.63
N PRO A 49 -9.94 -9.16 5.84
CA PRO A 49 -10.77 -10.36 5.94
C PRO A 49 -10.50 -11.29 4.75
N GLN A 50 -10.49 -12.59 5.03
CA GLN A 50 -10.17 -13.57 4.02
C GLN A 50 -11.29 -13.61 2.95
N THR A 51 -10.90 -13.43 1.70
CA THR A 51 -11.82 -13.57 0.56
C THR A 51 -12.23 -15.04 0.35
N ARG A 52 -13.31 -15.28 -0.40
CA ARG A 52 -13.73 -16.64 -0.82
C ARG A 52 -12.63 -17.41 -1.56
N GLN A 53 -11.72 -16.70 -2.23
CA GLN A 53 -10.57 -17.27 -2.93
C GLN A 53 -9.35 -17.51 -2.03
N GLY A 54 -9.50 -17.36 -0.70
CA GLY A 54 -8.43 -17.60 0.27
C GLY A 54 -7.38 -16.48 0.38
N LYS A 55 -7.56 -15.35 -0.31
CA LYS A 55 -6.63 -14.21 -0.21
C LYS A 55 -6.94 -13.39 1.03
N ARG A 56 -5.91 -13.17 1.86
CA ARG A 56 -6.01 -12.44 3.15
C ARG A 56 -5.09 -11.21 3.19
N TYR A 57 -4.01 -11.23 2.43
CA TYR A 57 -3.02 -10.17 2.44
C TYR A 57 -3.05 -9.42 1.13
N VAL A 58 -2.78 -8.12 1.17
CA VAL A 58 -2.56 -7.31 -0.03
C VAL A 58 -1.21 -6.63 0.12
N LEU A 59 -0.32 -6.90 -0.83
CA LEU A 59 0.90 -6.13 -0.98
C LEU A 59 0.51 -4.77 -1.56
N THR A 60 0.88 -3.69 -0.89
CA THR A 60 0.72 -2.33 -1.40
C THR A 60 2.09 -1.82 -1.84
N MET A 61 2.14 -1.14 -2.98
CA MET A 61 3.35 -0.53 -3.52
C MET A 61 3.02 0.90 -3.92
N VAL A 62 3.66 1.87 -3.28
CA VAL A 62 3.40 3.29 -3.51
C VAL A 62 4.63 3.94 -4.12
N GLU A 63 4.45 4.54 -5.29
CA GLU A 63 5.49 5.28 -6.00
C GLU A 63 5.77 6.60 -5.28
N ALA A 64 7.05 6.89 -5.04
CA ALA A 64 7.46 7.95 -4.14
C ALA A 64 7.08 9.37 -4.61
N THR A 65 7.20 9.65 -5.90
CA THR A 65 7.08 11.01 -6.44
C THR A 65 5.62 11.46 -6.56
N THR A 66 4.79 10.65 -7.20
CA THR A 66 3.37 10.90 -7.47
C THR A 66 2.48 10.39 -6.35
N GLY A 67 2.89 9.33 -5.65
CA GLY A 67 2.02 8.61 -4.71
C GLY A 67 1.13 7.58 -5.41
N TRP A 68 1.43 7.23 -6.66
CA TRP A 68 0.72 6.20 -7.42
C TRP A 68 0.73 4.87 -6.66
N LEU A 69 -0.45 4.29 -6.45
CA LEU A 69 -0.63 3.07 -5.67
C LEU A 69 -0.89 1.89 -6.60
N GLU A 70 -0.07 0.86 -6.45
CA GLU A 70 -0.32 -0.48 -6.97
C GLU A 70 -0.66 -1.44 -5.84
N THR A 71 -1.48 -2.46 -6.13
CA THR A 71 -1.84 -3.48 -5.14
C THR A 71 -1.77 -4.89 -5.73
N TYR A 72 -1.39 -5.87 -4.91
CA TYR A 72 -1.34 -7.27 -5.31
C TYR A 72 -1.85 -8.19 -4.20
N PRO A 73 -3.05 -8.78 -4.36
CA PRO A 73 -3.67 -9.62 -3.34
C PRO A 73 -3.10 -11.05 -3.36
N VAL A 74 -2.73 -11.57 -2.19
CA VAL A 74 -2.06 -12.86 -1.99
C VAL A 74 -2.63 -13.63 -0.79
N PRO A 75 -2.56 -14.98 -0.80
CA PRO A 75 -3.01 -15.79 0.34
C PRO A 75 -2.10 -15.66 1.56
N HIS A 76 -0.80 -15.44 1.36
CA HIS A 76 0.20 -15.32 2.42
C HIS A 76 1.23 -14.24 2.10
N ALA A 77 1.60 -13.44 3.10
CA ALA A 77 2.73 -12.52 3.02
C ALA A 77 4.05 -13.32 3.07
N THR A 78 4.62 -13.62 1.90
CA THR A 78 5.86 -14.39 1.76
C THR A 78 6.78 -13.70 0.76
N ALA A 79 8.08 -13.93 0.88
CA ALA A 79 9.08 -13.40 -0.05
C ALA A 79 8.77 -13.68 -1.53
N ARG A 80 8.33 -14.91 -1.84
CA ARG A 80 7.96 -15.31 -3.20
C ARG A 80 6.77 -14.51 -3.72
N ASN A 81 5.75 -14.33 -2.89
CA ASN A 81 4.57 -13.54 -3.24
C ASN A 81 4.89 -12.05 -3.36
N THR A 82 5.83 -11.53 -2.55
CA THR A 82 6.36 -10.17 -2.69
C THR A 82 7.00 -9.98 -4.06
N ILE A 83 7.96 -10.85 -4.42
CA ILE A 83 8.67 -10.80 -5.70
C ILE A 83 7.69 -10.87 -6.88
N LEU A 84 6.76 -11.83 -6.85
CA LEU A 84 5.76 -11.97 -7.90
C LEU A 84 4.87 -10.72 -8.03
N GLY A 85 4.55 -10.07 -6.92
CA GLY A 85 3.82 -8.82 -6.91
C GLY A 85 4.62 -7.68 -7.54
N LEU A 86 5.89 -7.53 -7.16
CA LEU A 86 6.81 -6.53 -7.70
C LEU A 86 7.03 -6.71 -9.20
N GLU A 87 7.26 -7.93 -9.66
CA GLU A 87 7.46 -8.20 -11.09
C GLU A 87 6.24 -7.79 -11.91
N LYS A 88 5.05 -8.23 -11.47
CA LYS A 88 3.79 -8.00 -12.20
C LYS A 88 3.33 -6.56 -12.17
N GLN A 89 3.43 -5.91 -11.01
CA GLN A 89 2.85 -4.58 -10.81
C GLN A 89 3.86 -3.46 -11.04
N ILE A 90 5.14 -3.70 -10.79
CA ILE A 90 6.19 -2.69 -10.88
C ILE A 90 7.02 -2.90 -12.13
N LEU A 91 7.81 -3.98 -12.23
CA LEU A 91 8.80 -4.13 -13.28
C LEU A 91 8.17 -4.10 -14.68
N TRP A 92 7.09 -4.84 -14.91
CA TRP A 92 6.45 -4.90 -16.23
C TRP A 92 5.72 -3.62 -16.64
N ARG A 93 5.32 -2.78 -15.69
CA ARG A 93 4.45 -1.61 -15.95
C ARG A 93 5.20 -0.29 -15.89
N HIS A 94 6.16 -0.20 -14.98
CA HIS A 94 6.88 1.02 -14.61
C HIS A 94 8.39 0.91 -14.86
N GLY A 95 8.88 -0.28 -15.20
CA GLY A 95 10.31 -0.57 -15.33
C GLY A 95 10.95 -0.97 -14.00
N THR A 96 12.25 -1.29 -14.05
CA THR A 96 13.02 -1.65 -12.86
C THR A 96 13.29 -0.42 -12.02
N PRO A 97 12.82 -0.37 -10.75
CA PRO A 97 13.08 0.75 -9.87
C PRO A 97 14.55 0.78 -9.43
N GLU A 98 15.07 1.94 -9.06
CA GLU A 98 16.39 2.04 -8.45
C GLU A 98 16.35 1.67 -6.97
N ARG A 99 15.22 1.96 -6.29
CA ARG A 99 15.08 1.76 -4.85
C ARG A 99 13.71 1.23 -4.45
N ILE A 100 13.72 0.28 -3.52
CA ILE A 100 12.53 -0.20 -2.81
C ILE A 100 12.73 -0.01 -1.30
N GLU A 101 11.75 0.59 -0.62
CA GLU A 101 11.72 0.72 0.84
C GLU A 101 10.62 -0.14 1.48
N SER A 102 10.95 -0.85 2.56
CA SER A 102 10.00 -1.69 3.30
C SER A 102 10.28 -1.69 4.81
N ASP A 103 9.37 -2.26 5.60
CA ASP A 103 9.68 -2.61 6.98
C ASP A 103 10.65 -3.82 7.08
N ASN A 104 11.05 -4.17 8.31
CA ASN A 104 11.94 -5.31 8.59
C ASN A 104 11.22 -6.66 8.67
N GLY A 105 9.97 -6.77 8.20
CA GLY A 105 9.20 -8.01 8.22
C GLY A 105 9.90 -9.14 7.47
N THR A 106 9.75 -10.37 7.95
CA THR A 106 10.45 -11.56 7.39
C THR A 106 10.12 -11.82 5.92
N HIS A 107 8.95 -11.37 5.45
CA HIS A 107 8.53 -11.44 4.06
C HIS A 107 9.23 -10.42 3.15
N PHE A 108 9.89 -9.41 3.71
CA PHE A 108 10.75 -8.45 3.00
C PHE A 108 12.23 -8.66 3.31
N LYS A 109 12.58 -9.08 4.53
CA LYS A 109 13.97 -9.23 4.97
C LYS A 109 14.37 -10.69 5.05
N ASN A 110 14.89 -11.21 3.94
CA ASN A 110 15.40 -12.58 3.82
C ASN A 110 16.37 -12.70 2.64
N SER A 111 17.08 -13.83 2.55
CA SER A 111 18.07 -14.07 1.49
C SER A 111 17.46 -14.05 0.09
N LEU A 112 16.23 -14.54 -0.09
CA LEU A 112 15.57 -14.56 -1.39
C LEU A 112 15.32 -13.14 -1.92
N ILE A 113 14.81 -12.23 -1.08
CA ILE A 113 14.63 -10.83 -1.45
C ILE A 113 15.97 -10.15 -1.74
N ASN A 114 16.98 -10.39 -0.89
CA ASN A 114 18.29 -9.78 -1.07
C ASN A 114 18.97 -10.23 -2.39
N THR A 115 18.83 -11.50 -2.76
CA THR A 115 19.35 -12.02 -4.03
C THR A 115 18.60 -11.42 -5.21
N TRP A 116 17.26 -11.46 -5.17
CA TRP A 116 16.43 -10.92 -6.25
C TRP A 116 16.68 -9.42 -6.49
N ALA A 117 16.76 -8.62 -5.42
CA ALA A 117 17.04 -7.19 -5.52
C ALA A 117 18.42 -6.94 -6.15
N ARG A 118 19.44 -7.70 -5.76
CA ARG A 118 20.79 -7.60 -6.32
C ARG A 118 20.84 -7.95 -7.80
N GLU A 119 20.14 -9.01 -8.22
CA GLU A 119 20.08 -9.44 -9.62
C GLU A 119 19.43 -8.37 -10.52
N HIS A 120 18.49 -7.60 -9.97
CA HIS A 120 17.81 -6.51 -10.69
C HIS A 120 18.49 -5.15 -10.49
N GLY A 121 19.59 -5.06 -9.74
CA GLY A 121 20.26 -3.80 -9.44
C GLY A 121 19.45 -2.85 -8.55
N ILE A 122 18.50 -3.38 -7.76
CA ILE A 122 17.61 -2.63 -6.89
C ILE A 122 18.26 -2.44 -5.51
N GLU A 123 18.36 -1.19 -5.05
CA GLU A 123 18.72 -0.89 -3.68
C GLU A 123 17.52 -1.13 -2.75
N TRP A 124 17.62 -2.13 -1.88
CA TRP A 124 16.59 -2.40 -0.88
C TRP A 124 16.92 -1.73 0.45
N VAL A 125 16.07 -0.80 0.89
CA VAL A 125 16.25 -0.04 2.13
C VAL A 125 15.19 -0.46 3.14
N TYR A 126 15.62 -0.80 4.35
CA TYR A 126 14.71 -1.15 5.43
C TYR A 126 14.46 0.05 6.34
N HIS A 127 13.21 0.27 6.74
CA HIS A 127 12.87 1.31 7.70
C HIS A 127 13.57 1.07 9.05
N ILE A 128 14.04 2.15 9.68
CA ILE A 128 14.55 2.10 11.05
C ILE A 128 13.34 1.97 11.98
N PRO A 129 13.25 0.95 12.84
CA PRO A 129 12.20 0.87 13.86
C PRO A 129 12.18 2.17 14.67
N TYR A 130 10.99 2.78 14.86
CA TYR A 130 10.78 3.97 15.69
C TYR A 130 11.25 5.33 15.13
N HIS A 131 11.69 5.42 13.87
CA HIS A 131 11.97 6.72 13.22
C HIS A 131 11.14 6.91 11.93
N ALA A 132 9.86 7.22 12.10
CA ALA A 132 8.89 7.50 11.03
C ALA A 132 8.71 8.98 10.58
N PRO A 133 9.71 9.90 10.55
CA PRO A 133 9.47 11.21 9.93
C PRO A 133 9.35 11.19 8.40
N ALA A 134 9.93 10.17 7.73
CA ALA A 134 10.15 10.21 6.27
C ALA A 134 9.18 9.35 5.42
N ALA A 135 8.32 8.55 6.05
CA ALA A 135 7.38 7.64 5.38
C ALA A 135 5.95 8.22 5.28
N GLY A 136 5.72 9.46 5.74
CA GLY A 136 4.38 10.02 5.97
C GLY A 136 3.44 10.07 4.75
N LYS A 137 3.96 10.15 3.50
CA LYS A 137 3.11 10.09 2.30
C LYS A 137 2.57 8.68 2.06
N VAL A 138 3.43 7.67 2.19
CA VAL A 138 3.07 6.29 1.94
C VAL A 138 2.31 5.68 3.12
N GLU A 139 2.69 6.00 4.35
CA GLU A 139 1.91 5.66 5.54
C GLU A 139 0.49 6.23 5.45
N ARG A 140 0.33 7.45 4.91
CA ARG A 140 -0.99 8.03 4.63
C ARG A 140 -1.72 7.29 3.52
N CYS A 141 -1.06 6.94 2.40
CA CYS A 141 -1.69 6.15 1.34
C CYS A 141 -2.15 4.78 1.85
N ASN A 142 -1.29 4.07 2.60
CA ASN A 142 -1.61 2.79 3.22
C ASN A 142 -2.72 2.95 4.27
N GLY A 143 -2.71 4.03 5.07
CA GLY A 143 -3.76 4.36 6.02
C GLY A 143 -5.10 4.64 5.35
N LEU A 144 -5.12 5.48 4.31
CA LEU A 144 -6.30 5.77 3.49
C LEU A 144 -6.85 4.50 2.84
N LEU A 145 -5.98 3.65 2.29
CA LEU A 145 -6.37 2.38 1.70
C LEU A 145 -7.00 1.46 2.76
N LYS A 146 -6.36 1.30 3.93
CA LYS A 146 -6.88 0.52 5.06
C LYS A 146 -8.26 1.02 5.49
N THR A 147 -8.43 2.34 5.63
CA THR A 147 -9.71 2.94 6.04
C THR A 147 -10.79 2.81 4.97
N THR A 148 -10.43 3.03 3.70
CA THR A 148 -11.37 2.92 2.58
C THR A 148 -11.85 1.49 2.40
N LEU A 149 -10.94 0.50 2.45
CA LEU A 149 -11.29 -0.91 2.37
C LEU A 149 -12.16 -1.36 3.55
N LYS A 150 -11.89 -0.86 4.75
CA LYS A 150 -12.76 -1.12 5.93
C LYS A 150 -14.14 -0.49 5.77
N ALA A 151 -14.22 0.76 5.29
CA ALA A 151 -15.48 1.47 5.12
C ALA A 151 -16.34 0.86 3.98
N LEU A 152 -15.70 0.41 2.89
CA LEU A 152 -16.38 -0.29 1.79
C LEU A 152 -16.78 -1.72 2.16
N GLY A 153 -16.07 -2.37 3.08
CA GLY A 153 -16.45 -3.67 3.64
C GLY A 153 -17.49 -3.59 4.77
N GLY A 154 -18.06 -2.39 5.03
CA GLY A 154 -19.07 -2.14 6.05
C GLY A 154 -20.51 -2.53 5.65
N GLY A 155 -20.71 -3.12 4.48
CA GLY A 155 -21.93 -3.83 4.09
C GLY A 155 -21.53 -5.18 3.51
N ASP A 156 -21.93 -6.26 4.19
CA ASP A 156 -21.72 -7.67 3.83
C ASP A 156 -20.28 -8.20 3.70
N PHE A 157 -19.74 -8.59 4.86
CA PHE A 157 -18.97 -9.85 4.95
C PHE A 157 -19.69 -10.92 5.79
N GLN A 158 -20.96 -10.69 6.11
CA GLN A 158 -21.86 -11.65 6.76
C GLN A 158 -23.17 -11.72 5.98
N GLU A 159 -23.18 -12.49 4.90
CA GLU A 159 -24.28 -13.33 4.43
C GLU A 159 -23.86 -13.93 3.08
N LEU A 160 -24.62 -14.92 2.60
CA LEU A 160 -24.24 -15.92 1.59
C LEU A 160 -23.36 -17.05 2.16
N GLY A 161 -23.82 -17.57 3.30
CA GLY A 161 -23.91 -19.02 3.46
C GLY A 161 -25.11 -19.53 2.67
N GLU A 162 -24.86 -20.48 1.78
CA GLU A 162 -25.50 -21.81 1.65
C GLU A 162 -24.56 -22.68 0.79
#